data_AF-A0A328RRZ5-F1
#
_entry.id   AF-A0A328RRZ5-F1
#
_cell.length_a   1.000
_cell.length_b   1.000
_cell.length_c   1.000
_cell.angle_alpha   90.00
_cell.angle_beta   90.00
_cell.angle_gamma   90.00
#
_symmetry.space_group_name_H-M   'P 1'
#
loop_
_entity.id
_entity.type
_entity.pdbx_description
1 polymer ?
#
loop_
_entity_poly.entity_id
_entity_poly.type
_entity_poly.pdbx_seq_one_letter_code
_entity_poly.pdbx_strand_id
1 'polypeptide(L)'
;MRINKQKQYEMLVKFNQVTTPQELDEEIYLFEKKMNEQTYNYFLKESENPFIFILEYPKPDELIKEIGIRDDLKNIVELVPVECVQSNINYITSAIIRKIKHKVAYDDTFNVTYHIYSFSVTFDRIKLEKNLKTNIEELINIPVNNKNPMWDIHVYLLGELSAVNIIRSKRNRNKYSQYNN
;
A
#
# COMPACT_ATOMS: atom_id res chain seq x y z
N MET A 1 10.86 -10.79 29.64
CA MET A 1 11.34 -11.09 28.28
C MET A 1 10.71 -10.05 27.35
N ARG A 2 11.46 -9.06 26.83
CA ARG A 2 10.92 -8.10 25.87
C ARG A 2 10.87 -8.80 24.52
N ILE A 3 9.68 -9.22 24.09
CA ILE A 3 9.47 -9.66 22.71
C ILE A 3 9.66 -8.40 21.87
N ASN A 4 10.83 -8.24 21.27
CA ASN A 4 10.99 -7.32 20.16
C ASN A 4 10.06 -7.84 19.06
N LYS A 5 8.87 -7.24 18.91
CA LYS A 5 8.00 -7.51 17.77
C LYS A 5 8.81 -7.14 16.54
N GLN A 6 9.41 -8.14 15.88
CA GLN A 6 10.04 -7.93 14.59
C GLN A 6 9.00 -7.24 13.72
N LYS A 7 9.40 -6.16 13.06
CA LYS A 7 8.50 -5.36 12.23
C LYS A 7 7.99 -6.27 11.11
N GLN A 8 6.79 -6.82 11.27
CA GLN A 8 6.14 -7.57 10.21
C GLN A 8 5.70 -6.55 9.17
N TYR A 9 6.04 -6.81 7.92
CA TYR A 9 5.67 -5.93 6.82
C TYR A 9 4.24 -6.25 6.41
N GLU A 10 3.46 -5.20 6.18
CA GLU A 10 2.05 -5.32 5.85
C GLU A 10 1.88 -5.30 4.33
N MET A 11 0.94 -6.10 3.84
CA MET A 11 0.50 -6.12 2.47
C MET A 11 -1.01 -6.02 2.42
N LEU A 12 -1.50 -5.37 1.39
CA LEU A 12 -2.91 -5.35 1.06
C LEU A 12 -3.12 -6.45 0.01
N VAL A 13 -4.04 -7.36 0.31
CA VAL A 13 -4.44 -8.48 -0.54
C VAL A 13 -5.77 -8.11 -1.16
N LYS A 14 -5.84 -8.03 -2.48
CA LYS A 14 -7.05 -7.66 -3.21
C LYS A 14 -7.50 -8.85 -4.04
N PHE A 15 -8.64 -9.42 -3.69
CA PHE A 15 -9.31 -10.43 -4.50
C PHE A 15 -10.08 -9.77 -5.64
N ASN A 16 -10.30 -10.52 -6.70
CA ASN A 16 -11.14 -10.06 -7.79
C ASN A 16 -12.59 -9.92 -7.32
N GLN A 17 -13.32 -9.01 -7.95
CA GLN A 17 -14.76 -8.95 -7.74
C GLN A 17 -15.40 -10.15 -8.41
N VAL A 18 -16.07 -10.98 -7.61
CA VAL A 18 -16.82 -12.15 -8.05
C VAL A 18 -18.32 -11.89 -7.93
N THR A 19 -19.12 -12.76 -8.57
CA THR A 19 -20.57 -12.59 -8.65
C THR A 19 -21.32 -13.20 -7.47
N THR A 20 -20.73 -14.20 -6.82
CA THR A 20 -21.34 -14.89 -5.68
C THR A 20 -20.39 -14.93 -4.47
N PRO A 21 -20.93 -14.95 -3.23
CA PRO A 21 -20.11 -15.15 -2.04
C PRO A 21 -19.33 -16.48 -2.06
N GLN A 22 -19.91 -17.54 -2.64
CA GLN A 22 -19.22 -18.84 -2.72
C GLN A 22 -17.94 -18.77 -3.56
N GLU A 23 -17.97 -18.05 -4.69
CA GLU A 23 -16.77 -17.85 -5.53
C GLU A 23 -15.66 -17.13 -4.73
N LEU A 24 -16.02 -16.16 -3.89
CA LEU A 24 -15.05 -15.43 -3.08
C LEU A 24 -14.44 -16.34 -2.01
N ASP A 25 -15.27 -17.13 -1.33
CA ASP A 25 -14.81 -18.09 -0.33
C ASP A 25 -13.84 -19.12 -0.93
N GLU A 26 -14.10 -19.57 -2.17
CA GLU A 26 -13.21 -20.47 -2.90
C GLU A 26 -11.85 -19.82 -3.24
N GLU A 27 -11.85 -18.56 -3.68
CA GLU A 27 -10.63 -17.80 -3.95
C GLU A 27 -9.81 -17.57 -2.67
N ILE A 28 -10.47 -17.20 -1.56
CA ILE A 28 -9.82 -17.02 -0.26
C ILE A 28 -9.24 -18.35 0.23
N TYR A 29 -10.01 -19.44 0.15
CA TYR A 29 -9.55 -20.77 0.55
C TYR A 29 -8.32 -21.21 -0.25
N LEU A 30 -8.34 -21.00 -1.57
CA LEU A 30 -7.19 -21.30 -2.42
C LEU A 30 -5.97 -20.48 -1.99
N PHE A 31 -6.15 -19.17 -1.77
CA PHE A 31 -5.08 -18.29 -1.30
C PHE A 31 -4.48 -18.77 0.02
N GLU A 32 -5.30 -19.02 1.04
CA GLU A 32 -4.84 -19.49 2.35
C GLU A 32 -4.17 -20.86 2.27
N LYS A 33 -4.70 -21.79 1.48
CA LYS A 33 -4.07 -23.08 1.22
C LYS A 33 -2.64 -22.91 0.68
N LYS A 34 -2.44 -21.97 -0.25
CA LYS A 34 -1.11 -21.67 -0.80
C LYS A 34 -0.21 -20.91 0.16
N MET A 35 -0.77 -20.03 0.99
CA MET A 35 -0.02 -19.38 2.06
C MET A 35 0.45 -20.36 3.14
N ASN A 36 -0.33 -21.42 3.40
CA ASN A 36 0.06 -22.49 4.33
C ASN A 36 1.19 -23.38 3.77
N GLU A 37 1.48 -23.34 2.47
CA GLU A 37 2.65 -23.99 1.86
C GLU A 37 3.94 -23.16 2.06
N GLN A 38 3.83 -21.91 2.55
CA GLN A 38 4.96 -21.00 2.68
C GLN A 38 5.84 -21.29 3.89
N THR A 39 7.11 -20.91 3.80
CA THR A 39 8.10 -21.15 4.88
C THR A 39 7.83 -20.27 6.10
N TYR A 40 7.27 -19.08 5.90
CA TYR A 40 7.05 -18.10 6.96
C TYR A 40 5.59 -18.09 7.40
N ASN A 41 5.39 -18.01 8.71
CA ASN A 41 4.08 -17.74 9.29
C ASN A 41 3.55 -16.39 8.79
N TYR A 42 2.24 -16.34 8.60
CA TYR A 42 1.53 -15.15 8.18
C TYR A 42 0.35 -14.88 9.11
N PHE A 43 -0.13 -13.64 9.08
CA PHE A 43 -1.41 -13.27 9.69
C PHE A 43 -2.26 -12.56 8.66
N LEU A 44 -3.48 -13.04 8.43
CA LEU A 44 -4.43 -12.46 7.50
C LEU A 44 -5.59 -11.86 8.28
N LYS A 45 -5.88 -10.59 8.03
CA LYS A 45 -6.92 -9.83 8.71
C LYS A 45 -7.92 -9.29 7.69
N GLU A 46 -9.19 -9.52 7.96
CA GLU A 46 -10.30 -8.94 7.19
C GLU A 46 -10.32 -7.41 7.28
N SER A 47 -10.73 -6.76 6.19
CA SER A 47 -11.13 -5.35 6.19
C SER A 47 -12.66 -5.23 6.14
N GLU A 48 -13.19 -4.01 6.18
CA GLU A 48 -14.62 -3.78 5.95
C GLU A 48 -15.08 -4.24 4.55
N ASN A 49 -14.16 -4.29 3.59
CA ASN A 49 -14.46 -4.76 2.24
C ASN A 49 -14.18 -6.26 2.12
N PRO A 50 -15.15 -7.08 1.70
CA PRO A 50 -14.98 -8.53 1.61
C PRO A 50 -13.90 -8.94 0.61
N PHE A 51 -13.57 -8.09 -0.36
CA PHE A 51 -12.53 -8.36 -1.37
C PHE A 51 -11.13 -7.90 -0.94
N ILE A 52 -10.98 -7.30 0.24
CA ILE A 52 -9.72 -6.68 0.68
C ILE A 52 -9.32 -7.20 2.05
N PHE A 53 -8.09 -7.69 2.15
CA PHE A 53 -7.49 -8.17 3.39
C PHE A 53 -6.15 -7.48 3.64
N ILE A 54 -5.72 -7.51 4.90
CA ILE A 54 -4.39 -7.07 5.35
C ILE A 54 -3.60 -8.32 5.74
N LEU A 55 -2.46 -8.51 5.10
CA LEU A 55 -1.55 -9.62 5.31
C LEU A 55 -0.27 -9.13 5.99
N GLU A 56 0.03 -9.65 7.18
CA GLU A 56 1.33 -9.49 7.82
C GLU A 56 2.24 -10.64 7.38
N TYR A 57 3.34 -10.31 6.70
CA TYR A 57 4.30 -11.31 6.20
C TYR A 57 5.75 -10.79 6.30
N PRO A 58 6.73 -11.61 6.75
CA PRO A 58 8.10 -11.14 6.93
C PRO A 58 8.83 -10.72 5.65
N LYS A 59 8.49 -11.32 4.50
CA LYS A 59 9.21 -11.15 3.22
C LYS A 59 8.25 -10.75 2.08
N PRO A 60 7.65 -9.55 2.11
CA PRO A 60 6.60 -9.16 1.18
C PRO A 60 7.05 -9.16 -0.29
N ASP A 61 8.26 -8.66 -0.58
CA ASP A 61 8.79 -8.58 -1.95
C ASP A 61 9.08 -9.97 -2.56
N GLU A 62 9.40 -10.96 -1.72
CA GLU A 62 9.61 -12.35 -2.16
C GLU A 62 8.25 -12.98 -2.48
N LEU A 63 7.27 -12.83 -1.58
CA LEU A 63 5.92 -13.32 -1.78
C LEU A 63 5.27 -12.74 -3.04
N ILE A 64 5.37 -11.42 -3.26
CA ILE A 64 4.81 -10.76 -4.45
C ILE A 64 5.36 -11.39 -5.74
N LYS A 65 6.66 -11.70 -5.78
CA LYS A 65 7.28 -12.34 -6.95
C LYS A 65 6.80 -13.77 -7.14
N GLU A 66 6.73 -14.54 -6.05
CA GLU A 66 6.27 -15.93 -6.09
C GLU A 66 4.81 -16.04 -6.53
N ILE A 67 3.94 -15.20 -5.97
CA ILE A 67 2.53 -15.15 -6.38
C ILE A 67 2.39 -14.67 -7.82
N GLY A 68 3.19 -13.68 -8.25
CA GLY A 68 3.15 -13.16 -9.62
C GLY A 68 3.52 -14.15 -10.72
N ILE A 69 4.23 -15.25 -10.40
CA ILE A 69 4.55 -16.32 -11.35
C ILE A 69 3.64 -17.54 -11.25
N ARG A 70 2.79 -17.61 -10.20
CA ARG A 70 1.85 -18.72 -9.96
C ARG A 70 0.57 -18.48 -10.74
N ASP A 71 0.31 -19.28 -11.77
CA ASP A 71 -0.85 -19.12 -12.66
C ASP A 71 -2.20 -19.22 -11.92
N ASP A 72 -2.26 -20.02 -10.86
CA ASP A 72 -3.42 -20.23 -10.00
C ASP A 72 -3.75 -19.06 -9.09
N LEU A 73 -2.77 -18.17 -8.81
CA LEU A 73 -2.95 -17.03 -7.91
C LEU A 73 -2.82 -15.67 -8.60
N LYS A 74 -1.91 -15.52 -9.55
CA LYS A 74 -1.60 -14.23 -10.18
C LYS A 74 -2.80 -13.54 -10.83
N ASN A 75 -3.82 -14.32 -11.19
CA ASN A 75 -5.02 -13.85 -11.87
C ASN A 75 -6.19 -13.58 -10.91
N ILE A 76 -6.14 -14.06 -9.67
CA ILE A 76 -7.23 -13.90 -8.68
C ILE A 76 -6.89 -12.89 -7.59
N VAL A 77 -5.60 -12.65 -7.34
CA VAL A 77 -5.16 -11.79 -6.24
C VAL A 77 -4.09 -10.79 -6.68
N GLU A 78 -4.25 -9.54 -6.27
CA GLU A 78 -3.23 -8.49 -6.33
C GLU A 78 -2.65 -8.28 -4.94
N LEU A 79 -1.31 -8.35 -4.81
CA LEU A 79 -0.59 -8.06 -3.58
C LEU A 79 0.10 -6.69 -3.68
N VAL A 80 -0.22 -5.80 -2.74
CA VAL A 80 0.37 -4.45 -2.68
C VAL A 80 1.09 -4.26 -1.35
N PRO A 81 2.40 -3.96 -1.33
CA PRO A 81 3.11 -3.69 -0.09
C PRO A 81 2.66 -2.35 0.49
N VAL A 82 2.25 -2.33 1.75
CA VAL A 82 1.66 -1.14 2.38
C VAL A 82 2.25 -0.89 3.76
N GLU A 83 1.95 0.29 4.28
CA GLU A 83 2.07 0.60 5.70
C GLU A 83 0.68 1.01 6.20
N CYS A 84 0.14 0.25 7.15
CA CYS A 84 -1.17 0.49 7.72
C CYS A 84 -1.07 1.50 8.86
N VAL A 85 -2.02 2.43 8.87
CA VAL A 85 -2.18 3.46 9.89
C VAL A 85 -3.65 3.63 10.21
N GLN A 86 -3.96 4.28 11.34
CA GLN A 86 -5.32 4.71 11.61
C GLN A 86 -5.81 5.66 10.50
N SER A 87 -7.07 5.52 10.09
CA SER A 87 -7.75 6.37 9.08
C SER A 87 -7.97 7.79 9.58
N ASN A 88 -6.88 8.53 9.68
CA ASN A 88 -6.87 9.93 10.05
C ASN A 88 -5.74 10.62 9.30
N ILE A 89 -6.06 11.81 8.79
CA ILE A 89 -5.17 12.57 7.90
C ILE A 89 -3.79 12.81 8.49
N ASN A 90 -3.67 13.04 9.80
CA ASN A 90 -2.39 13.31 10.44
C ASN A 90 -1.50 12.06 10.48
N TYR A 91 -2.08 10.89 10.74
CA TYR A 91 -1.33 9.63 10.73
C TYR A 91 -0.92 9.23 9.31
N ILE A 92 -1.82 9.39 8.33
CA ILE A 92 -1.52 9.16 6.91
C ILE A 92 -0.40 10.09 6.44
N THR A 93 -0.51 11.39 6.72
CA THR A 93 0.53 12.39 6.42
C THR A 93 1.85 11.98 7.06
N SER A 94 1.84 11.64 8.35
CA SER A 94 3.06 11.27 9.09
C SER A 94 3.75 10.03 8.50
N ALA A 95 3.00 9.01 8.10
CA ALA A 95 3.55 7.81 7.46
C ALA A 95 4.21 8.14 6.11
N ILE A 96 3.53 8.96 5.29
CA ILE A 96 4.06 9.43 4.00
C ILE A 96 5.37 10.19 4.21
N ILE A 97 5.36 11.22 5.06
CA ILE A 97 6.50 12.08 5.32
C ILE A 97 7.69 11.27 5.85
N ARG A 98 7.46 10.36 6.80
CA ARG A 98 8.50 9.46 7.34
C ARG A 98 9.19 8.65 6.24
N LYS A 99 8.44 8.20 5.22
CA LYS A 99 8.98 7.33 4.15
C LYS A 99 9.75 8.10 3.09
N ILE A 100 9.35 9.35 2.79
CA ILE A 100 9.89 10.12 1.67
C ILE A 100 10.83 11.26 2.08
N LYS A 101 10.64 11.93 3.23
CA LYS A 101 11.31 13.20 3.61
C LYS A 101 12.82 13.23 3.35
N HIS A 102 13.53 12.15 3.67
CA HIS A 102 15.00 12.08 3.53
C HIS A 102 15.49 11.58 2.16
N LYS A 103 14.57 11.30 1.23
CA LYS A 103 14.85 10.75 -0.10
C LYS A 103 14.45 11.70 -1.23
N VAL A 104 13.74 12.78 -0.90
CA VAL A 104 13.25 13.80 -1.81
C VAL A 104 14.42 14.63 -2.35
N ALA A 105 14.43 14.85 -3.67
CA ALA A 105 15.30 15.83 -4.34
C ALA A 105 14.54 17.13 -4.62
N TYR A 106 15.26 18.22 -4.88
CA TYR A 106 14.66 19.55 -5.10
C TYR A 106 13.67 19.59 -6.27
N ASP A 107 13.90 18.81 -7.34
CA ASP A 107 13.05 18.72 -8.53
C ASP A 107 12.01 17.59 -8.47
N ASP A 108 11.92 16.88 -7.33
CA ASP A 108 10.92 15.84 -7.18
C ASP A 108 9.51 16.46 -7.14
N THR A 109 8.54 15.67 -7.57
CA THR A 109 7.11 16.01 -7.51
C THR A 109 6.34 14.83 -6.97
N PHE A 110 5.12 15.04 -6.49
CA PHE A 110 4.30 13.93 -5.99
C PHE A 110 2.86 14.00 -6.48
N ASN A 111 2.18 12.86 -6.41
CA ASN A 111 0.72 12.79 -6.51
C ASN A 111 0.19 11.87 -5.42
N VAL A 112 -1.05 12.11 -5.02
CA VAL A 112 -1.79 11.24 -4.12
C VAL A 112 -3.04 10.75 -4.83
N THR A 113 -3.22 9.44 -4.82
CA THR A 113 -4.37 8.71 -5.37
C THR A 113 -5.08 7.99 -4.23
N TYR A 114 -6.40 8.14 -4.14
CA TYR A 114 -7.20 7.53 -3.09
C TYR A 114 -8.01 6.38 -3.64
N HIS A 115 -8.02 5.28 -2.90
CA HIS A 115 -8.85 4.11 -3.16
C HIS A 115 -9.78 3.92 -1.97
N ILE A 116 -11.09 3.98 -2.19
CA ILE A 116 -12.09 3.91 -1.14
C ILE A 116 -12.71 2.51 -1.18
N TYR A 117 -12.45 1.72 -0.13
CA TYR A 117 -12.98 0.36 -0.02
C TYR A 117 -13.92 0.18 1.17
N SER A 118 -14.01 1.17 2.06
CA SER A 118 -14.96 1.19 3.16
C SER A 118 -16.38 1.52 2.71
N PHE A 119 -17.36 0.84 3.31
CA PHE A 119 -18.78 1.15 3.18
C PHE A 119 -19.27 2.19 4.20
N SER A 120 -18.52 2.40 5.28
CA SER A 120 -18.87 3.26 6.42
C SER A 120 -18.29 4.68 6.32
N VAL A 121 -17.36 4.91 5.38
CA VAL A 121 -16.68 6.20 5.18
C VAL A 121 -17.68 7.28 4.74
N THR A 122 -18.25 7.96 5.74
CA THR A 122 -19.03 9.21 5.64
C THR A 122 -18.11 10.43 5.55
N PHE A 123 -16.86 10.24 5.11
CA PHE A 123 -15.89 11.32 5.01
C PHE A 123 -16.18 12.20 3.79
N ASP A 124 -16.11 13.50 3.98
CA ASP A 124 -16.10 14.48 2.89
C ASP A 124 -14.78 14.31 2.11
N ARG A 125 -14.79 13.37 1.15
CA ARG A 125 -13.68 12.97 0.28
C ARG A 125 -12.88 14.17 -0.22
N ILE A 126 -13.59 15.22 -0.61
CA ILE A 126 -13.00 16.44 -1.18
C ILE A 126 -12.11 17.15 -0.14
N LYS A 127 -12.53 17.20 1.13
CA LYS A 127 -11.71 17.78 2.21
C LYS A 127 -10.46 16.95 2.47
N LEU A 128 -10.56 15.63 2.45
CA LEU A 128 -9.41 14.74 2.68
C LEU A 128 -8.37 14.84 1.54
N GLU A 129 -8.84 14.84 0.29
CA GLU A 129 -8.01 14.98 -0.91
C GLU A 129 -7.26 16.33 -0.93
N LYS A 130 -7.99 17.42 -0.69
CA LYS A 130 -7.40 18.77 -0.68
C LYS A 130 -6.41 18.94 0.47
N ASN A 131 -6.78 18.53 1.68
CA ASN A 131 -5.95 18.79 2.86
C ASN A 131 -4.66 17.97 2.88
N LEU A 132 -4.69 16.70 2.43
CA LEU A 132 -3.48 15.86 2.49
C LEU A 132 -2.41 16.31 1.50
N LYS A 133 -2.81 16.68 0.27
CA LYS A 133 -1.87 17.21 -0.72
C LYS A 133 -1.22 18.50 -0.22
N THR A 134 -2.02 19.43 0.28
CA THR A 134 -1.50 20.67 0.89
C THR A 134 -0.55 20.39 2.05
N ASN A 135 -0.93 19.52 3.00
CA ASN A 135 -0.06 19.18 4.14
C ASN A 135 1.28 18.58 3.70
N ILE A 136 1.27 17.71 2.69
CA ILE A 136 2.52 17.11 2.18
C ILE A 136 3.36 18.20 1.52
N GLU A 137 2.79 18.98 0.61
CA GLU A 137 3.49 20.06 -0.10
C GLU A 137 4.15 21.05 0.87
N GLU A 138 3.44 21.47 1.93
CA GLU A 138 3.97 22.38 2.95
C GLU A 138 5.10 21.76 3.78
N LEU A 139 5.05 20.46 4.08
CA LEU A 139 6.02 19.80 4.97
C LEU A 139 7.30 19.34 4.27
N ILE A 140 7.26 19.00 2.98
CA ILE A 140 8.44 18.55 2.22
C ILE A 140 8.85 19.48 1.08
N ASN A 141 8.06 20.53 0.82
CA ASN A 141 8.36 21.56 -0.18
C ASN A 141 8.63 21.01 -1.58
N ILE A 142 7.82 20.03 -2.01
CA ILE A 142 7.78 19.57 -3.40
C ILE A 142 6.38 19.72 -3.96
N PRO A 143 6.23 20.14 -5.23
CA PRO A 143 4.92 20.45 -5.78
C PRO A 143 4.16 19.20 -6.22
N VAL A 144 2.83 19.34 -6.28
CA VAL A 144 1.93 18.32 -6.84
C VAL A 144 2.06 18.24 -8.36
N ASN A 145 2.18 17.03 -8.91
CA ASN A 145 2.12 16.77 -10.35
C ASN A 145 1.25 15.55 -10.64
N ASN A 146 0.03 15.77 -11.13
CA ASN A 146 -0.93 14.69 -11.38
C ASN A 146 -0.63 13.85 -12.63
N LYS A 147 0.25 14.32 -13.54
CA LYS A 147 0.53 13.63 -14.81
C LYS A 147 1.76 12.75 -14.74
N ASN A 148 2.82 13.26 -14.13
CA ASN A 148 4.13 12.62 -14.10
C ASN A 148 4.82 12.84 -12.74
N PRO A 149 4.25 12.34 -11.63
CA PRO A 149 4.86 12.48 -10.32
C PRO A 149 6.17 11.67 -10.21
N MET A 150 7.13 12.17 -9.44
CA MET A 150 8.28 11.37 -9.01
C MET A 150 7.88 10.36 -7.92
N TRP A 151 6.96 10.75 -7.05
CA TRP A 151 6.42 9.94 -5.98
C TRP A 151 4.93 9.73 -6.19
N ASP A 152 4.54 8.51 -6.52
CA ASP A 152 3.14 8.11 -6.60
C ASP A 152 2.71 7.51 -5.25
N ILE A 153 1.75 8.15 -4.60
CA ILE A 153 1.30 7.80 -3.25
C ILE A 153 -0.14 7.29 -3.37
N HIS A 154 -0.34 6.02 -3.06
CA HIS A 154 -1.67 5.42 -3.00
C HIS A 154 -2.12 5.30 -1.55
N VAL A 155 -3.30 5.83 -1.25
CA VAL A 155 -3.93 5.75 0.07
C VAL A 155 -5.21 4.94 -0.07
N TYR A 156 -5.25 3.78 0.56
CA TYR A 156 -6.38 2.86 0.57
C TYR A 156 -7.16 3.04 1.87
N LEU A 157 -8.41 3.52 1.80
CA LEU A 157 -9.28 3.73 2.96
C LEU A 157 -10.10 2.46 3.22
N LEU A 158 -9.83 1.78 4.33
CA LEU A 158 -10.35 0.44 4.67
C LEU A 158 -11.24 0.46 5.94
N GLY A 159 -11.85 1.61 6.24
CA GLY A 159 -12.67 1.83 7.45
C GLY A 159 -11.86 2.59 8.48
N GLU A 160 -11.70 2.03 9.68
CA GLU A 160 -10.87 2.60 10.75
C GLU A 160 -9.36 2.61 10.43
N LEU A 161 -8.94 1.80 9.46
CA LEU A 161 -7.56 1.69 9.01
C LEU A 161 -7.39 2.20 7.57
N SER A 162 -6.24 2.81 7.31
CA SER A 162 -5.80 3.22 6.00
C SER A 162 -4.47 2.58 5.69
N ALA A 163 -4.30 2.06 4.48
CA ALA A 163 -3.04 1.51 4.00
C ALA A 163 -2.38 2.48 3.04
N VAL A 164 -1.07 2.69 3.19
CA VAL A 164 -0.29 3.64 2.39
C VAL A 164 0.76 2.88 1.58
N ASN A 165 0.65 2.97 0.26
CA ASN A 165 1.69 2.52 -0.67
C ASN A 165 2.36 3.74 -1.32
N ILE A 166 3.68 3.70 -1.46
CA ILE A 166 4.45 4.81 -2.05
C ILE A 166 5.46 4.22 -3.02
N ILE A 167 5.36 4.65 -4.27
CA ILE A 167 6.21 4.20 -5.38
C ILE A 167 7.03 5.38 -5.87
N ARG A 168 8.36 5.22 -5.91
CA ARG A 168 9.25 6.20 -6.53
C ARG A 168 9.50 5.83 -7.99
N SER A 169 9.25 6.78 -8.89
CA SER A 169 9.61 6.67 -10.29
C SER A 169 11.12 6.49 -10.48
N LYS A 170 11.52 5.71 -11.50
CA LYS A 170 12.93 5.49 -11.85
C LYS A 170 13.52 6.61 -12.71
N ARG A 171 12.71 7.58 -13.16
CA ARG A 171 13.06 8.55 -14.21
C ARG A 171 14.26 9.46 -13.90
N ASN A 172 14.65 9.62 -12.63
CA ASN A 172 15.82 10.42 -12.21
C ASN A 172 16.99 9.61 -11.61
N ARG A 173 16.97 8.27 -11.60
CA ARG A 173 18.07 7.48 -10.98
C ARG A 173 19.42 7.64 -11.68
N ASN A 174 19.43 7.95 -12.97
CA ASN A 174 20.65 7.94 -13.78
C ASN A 174 21.29 9.32 -14.00
N LYS A 175 20.73 10.42 -13.47
CA LYS A 175 21.33 11.75 -13.67
C LYS A 175 22.52 12.05 -12.75
N TYR A 176 22.63 11.35 -11.63
CA TYR A 176 23.71 11.56 -10.64
C TYR A 176 24.57 10.32 -10.35
N SER A 177 24.29 9.17 -10.98
CA SER A 177 25.11 7.95 -10.82
C SER A 177 26.37 7.94 -11.70
N GLN A 178 26.72 9.05 -12.36
CA GLN A 178 27.93 9.17 -13.18
C GLN A 178 29.16 9.67 -12.41
N TYR A 179 29.06 9.87 -11.09
CA TYR A 179 30.22 10.13 -10.23
C TYR A 179 30.46 8.92 -9.34
N ASN A 180 31.08 7.89 -9.92
CA ASN A 180 31.93 6.90 -9.25
C ASN A 180 32.61 6.09 -10.37
N ASN A 181 33.60 6.72 -10.99
CA ASN A 181 34.73 6.03 -11.63
C ASN A 181 35.82 5.88 -10.57
#